data_AF-A0A2W6RHQ1-F1
#
_entry.id   AF-A0A2W6RHQ1-F1
#
_cell.length_a   1.000
_cell.length_b   1.000
_cell.length_c   1.000
_cell.angle_alpha   90.00
_cell.angle_beta   90.00
_cell.angle_gamma   90.00
#
_symmetry.space_group_name_H-M   'P 1'
#
loop_
_entity.id
_entity.type
_entity.pdbx_description
1 polymer ?
#
loop_
_entity_poly.entity_id
_entity_poly.type
_entity_poly.pdbx_seq_one_letter_code
_entity_poly.pdbx_strand_id
1 'polypeptide(L)'
;MSRLAFAAPLVLAPVLGLSGCGQDVPPSAPAKPARVLTDAEKASLLAALPAPYDAGDLENGRRAFARCRSCHTIGEGGADTTGPNLYGVFGRKAGDRPRYSYSNALRNADFVWDAERLDRWLQNPRGFLPGNKMTFSGLPDAKDRRDVIAFLKVETGYAPQPSPAS
;
A
#
# COMPACT_ATOMS: atom_id res chain seq x y z
N MET A 1 62.54 28.81 54.85
CA MET A 1 62.16 29.13 53.45
C MET A 1 62.49 27.92 52.60
N SER A 2 61.59 27.50 51.70
CA SER A 2 61.58 26.24 50.91
C SER A 2 61.11 24.99 51.66
N ARG A 3 60.29 24.09 51.11
CA ARG A 3 59.35 24.05 49.98
C ARG A 3 58.50 22.76 50.20
N LEU A 4 57.27 22.74 49.70
CA LEU A 4 56.26 21.68 49.85
C LEU A 4 56.70 20.31 49.32
N ALA A 5 56.10 19.23 49.85
CA ALA A 5 55.49 18.17 49.05
C ALA A 5 54.50 17.33 49.89
N PHE A 6 53.20 17.59 49.71
CA PHE A 6 52.13 16.65 50.03
C PHE A 6 51.94 15.74 48.81
N ALA A 7 52.00 14.43 49.00
CA ALA A 7 51.52 13.44 48.03
C ALA A 7 50.49 12.56 48.75
N ALA A 8 49.22 12.72 48.37
CA ALA A 8 48.13 11.85 48.79
C ALA A 8 47.54 11.16 47.54
N PRO A 9 47.12 9.89 47.66
CA PRO A 9 46.93 9.00 46.52
C PRO A 9 45.63 9.27 45.75
N LEU A 10 45.73 9.00 44.45
CA LEU A 10 44.67 9.00 43.45
C LEU A 10 43.58 7.98 43.82
N VAL A 11 42.39 8.45 44.19
CA VAL A 11 41.20 7.60 44.36
C VAL A 11 40.55 7.42 43.00
N LEU A 12 40.56 6.19 42.48
CA LEU A 12 39.91 5.80 41.24
C LEU A 12 38.42 5.55 41.53
N ALA A 13 37.55 6.46 41.09
CA ALA A 13 36.09 6.27 41.16
C ALA A 13 35.58 5.55 39.89
N PRO A 14 34.67 4.57 40.01
CA PRO A 14 34.08 3.89 38.85
C PRO A 14 33.02 4.76 38.17
N VAL A 15 33.10 4.83 36.84
CA VAL A 15 32.16 5.51 35.95
C VAL A 15 30.90 4.66 35.82
N LEU A 16 29.79 5.09 36.43
CA LEU A 16 28.45 4.57 36.16
C LEU A 16 27.84 5.35 35.00
N GLY A 17 27.99 4.82 33.79
CA GLY A 17 27.32 5.33 32.60
C GLY A 17 25.86 4.87 32.54
N LEU A 18 24.92 5.77 32.80
CA LEU A 18 23.52 5.58 32.41
C LEU A 18 23.38 5.86 30.91
N SER A 19 23.51 4.82 30.08
CA SER A 19 23.09 4.85 28.67
C SER A 19 21.57 4.75 28.58
N GLY A 20 20.89 5.89 28.62
CA GLY A 20 19.49 5.99 28.22
C GLY A 20 19.38 5.94 26.69
N CYS A 21 19.04 4.78 26.13
CA CYS A 21 18.64 4.66 24.73
C CYS A 21 17.18 5.13 24.57
N GLY A 22 16.95 6.43 24.63
CA GLY A 22 15.75 7.03 24.06
C GLY A 22 15.89 7.00 22.54
N GLN A 23 15.15 6.11 21.88
CA GLN A 23 15.07 6.12 20.42
C GLN A 23 14.28 7.37 20.01
N ASP A 24 14.98 8.42 19.62
CA ASP A 24 14.42 9.52 18.86
C ASP A 24 13.89 8.94 17.54
N VAL A 25 12.60 8.60 17.49
CA VAL A 25 11.92 8.33 16.24
C VAL A 25 11.75 9.69 15.57
N PRO A 26 12.47 10.00 14.47
CA PRO A 26 12.30 11.28 13.81
C PRO A 26 10.84 11.40 13.37
N PRO A 27 10.22 12.60 13.50
CA PRO A 27 8.86 12.82 13.03
C PRO A 27 8.81 12.44 11.55
N SER A 28 7.90 11.52 11.20
CA SER A 28 7.65 11.18 9.80
C SER A 28 7.36 12.47 9.05
N ALA A 29 8.14 12.75 8.00
CA ALA A 29 7.93 13.89 7.13
C ALA A 29 6.45 13.96 6.71
N PRO A 30 5.86 15.17 6.58
CA PRO A 30 4.48 15.30 6.14
C PRO A 30 4.33 14.64 4.78
N ALA A 31 3.37 13.72 4.67
CA ALA A 31 3.07 13.05 3.41
C ALA A 31 2.80 14.11 2.34
N LYS A 32 3.52 14.04 1.22
CA LYS A 32 3.26 14.85 0.04
C LYS A 32 1.77 14.72 -0.32
N PRO A 33 1.04 15.82 -0.57
CA PRO A 33 -0.38 15.73 -0.89
C PRO A 33 -0.56 14.84 -2.12
N ALA A 34 -1.48 13.88 -2.03
CA ALA A 34 -1.77 12.94 -3.09
C ALA A 34 -2.16 13.71 -4.36
N ARG A 35 -1.50 13.41 -5.49
CA ARG A 35 -1.82 14.03 -6.78
C ARG A 35 -3.26 13.69 -7.17
N VAL A 36 -4.06 14.73 -7.43
CA VAL A 36 -5.40 14.59 -8.01
C VAL A 36 -5.27 14.68 -9.53
N LEU A 37 -5.76 13.67 -10.25
CA LEU A 37 -5.80 13.67 -11.71
C LEU A 37 -6.96 14.54 -12.21
N THR A 38 -6.71 15.31 -13.26
CA THR A 38 -7.74 16.01 -14.04
C THR A 38 -8.57 15.02 -14.87
N ASP A 39 -9.76 15.42 -15.32
CA ASP A 39 -10.62 14.57 -16.14
C ASP A 39 -9.95 14.17 -17.48
N ALA A 40 -9.17 15.08 -18.08
CA ALA A 40 -8.43 14.80 -19.31
C ALA A 40 -7.33 13.74 -19.10
N GLU A 41 -6.61 13.80 -17.97
CA GLU A 41 -5.62 12.78 -17.62
C GLU A 41 -6.29 11.43 -17.35
N LYS A 42 -7.42 11.42 -16.64
CA LYS A 42 -8.19 10.18 -16.39
C LYS A 42 -8.69 9.56 -17.69
N ALA A 43 -9.24 10.36 -18.60
CA ALA A 43 -9.69 9.88 -19.90
C ALA A 43 -8.54 9.31 -20.74
N SER A 44 -7.38 9.97 -20.72
CA SER A 44 -6.18 9.50 -21.44
C SER A 44 -5.65 8.18 -20.87
N LEU A 45 -5.60 8.06 -19.54
CA LEU A 45 -5.19 6.83 -18.86
C LEU A 45 -6.17 5.68 -19.09
N LEU A 46 -7.47 5.96 -19.06
CA LEU A 46 -8.52 4.98 -19.36
C LEU A 46 -8.37 4.45 -20.78
N ALA A 47 -8.23 5.33 -21.77
CA ALA A 47 -8.07 4.93 -23.18
C ALA A 47 -6.81 4.11 -23.46
N ALA A 48 -5.78 4.22 -22.60
CA ALA A 48 -4.54 3.45 -22.71
C ALA A 48 -4.57 2.09 -21.98
N LEU A 49 -5.67 1.75 -21.28
CA LEU A 49 -5.77 0.46 -20.60
C LEU A 49 -5.93 -0.69 -21.61
N PRO A 50 -5.52 -1.91 -21.27
CA PRO A 50 -5.87 -3.08 -22.08
C PRO A 50 -7.37 -3.37 -21.97
N ALA A 51 -7.94 -3.89 -23.06
CA ALA A 51 -9.31 -4.42 -23.04
C ALA A 51 -9.47 -5.50 -21.95
N PRO A 52 -10.65 -5.59 -21.30
CA PRO A 52 -11.86 -4.80 -21.51
C PRO A 52 -11.92 -3.52 -20.66
N TYR A 53 -10.82 -3.11 -20.02
CA TYR A 53 -10.83 -2.03 -19.02
C TYR A 53 -10.79 -0.62 -19.63
N ASP A 54 -10.36 -0.50 -20.88
CA ASP A 54 -10.42 0.71 -21.71
C ASP A 54 -11.85 1.25 -21.90
N ALA A 55 -12.83 0.35 -21.90
CA ALA A 55 -14.27 0.67 -21.97
C ALA A 55 -14.94 0.78 -20.58
N GLY A 56 -14.14 0.89 -19.50
CA GLY A 56 -14.65 0.98 -18.14
C GLY A 56 -15.38 2.30 -17.84
N ASP A 57 -16.50 2.25 -17.12
CA ASP A 57 -17.17 3.44 -16.60
C ASP A 57 -16.53 3.83 -15.26
N LEU A 58 -15.69 4.88 -15.26
CA LEU A 58 -14.99 5.33 -14.06
C LEU A 58 -15.93 5.84 -12.95
N GLU A 59 -17.12 6.35 -13.30
CA GLU A 59 -18.12 6.76 -12.31
C GLU A 59 -18.78 5.55 -11.66
N ASN A 60 -19.14 4.53 -12.45
CA ASN A 60 -19.56 3.26 -11.87
C ASN A 60 -18.47 2.62 -11.01
N GLY A 61 -17.22 2.62 -11.49
CA GLY A 61 -16.08 2.07 -10.77
C GLY A 61 -15.86 2.75 -9.41
N ARG A 62 -15.98 4.08 -9.35
CA ARG A 62 -15.92 4.85 -8.10
C ARG A 62 -17.06 4.52 -7.15
N ARG A 63 -18.29 4.37 -7.65
CA ARG A 63 -19.44 3.93 -6.84
C ARG A 63 -19.25 2.52 -6.31
N ALA A 64 -18.77 1.59 -7.13
CA ALA A 64 -18.44 0.24 -6.70
C ALA A 64 -17.33 0.24 -5.64
N PHE A 65 -16.30 1.09 -5.81
CA PHE A 65 -15.22 1.29 -4.83
C PHE A 65 -15.71 1.89 -3.49
N ALA A 66 -16.88 2.52 -3.44
CA ALA A 66 -17.43 3.03 -2.18
C ALA A 66 -17.63 1.93 -1.12
N ARG A 67 -17.77 0.66 -1.55
CA ARG A 67 -17.82 -0.53 -0.68
C ARG A 67 -16.45 -0.88 -0.07
N CYS A 68 -15.36 -0.36 -0.63
CA CYS A 68 -13.97 -0.64 -0.24
C CYS A 68 -13.36 0.50 0.57
N ARG A 69 -13.85 1.74 0.41
CA ARG A 69 -13.23 2.97 0.95
C ARG A 69 -13.13 3.02 2.48
N SER A 70 -13.95 2.26 3.20
CA SER A 70 -13.87 2.17 4.67
C SER A 70 -12.65 1.41 5.15
N CYS A 71 -12.06 0.57 4.29
CA CYS A 71 -10.96 -0.31 4.62
C CYS A 71 -9.72 -0.07 3.77
N HIS A 72 -9.81 0.71 2.69
CA HIS A 72 -8.69 0.94 1.77
C HIS A 72 -8.58 2.41 1.39
N THR A 73 -7.37 2.92 1.45
CA THR A 73 -6.98 4.15 0.77
C THR A 73 -6.32 3.81 -0.57
N ILE A 74 -6.34 4.75 -1.53
CA ILE A 74 -5.82 4.51 -2.89
C ILE A 74 -4.76 5.51 -3.34
N GLY A 75 -4.61 6.64 -2.64
CA GLY A 75 -3.62 7.67 -2.98
C GLY A 75 -2.19 7.22 -2.71
N GLU A 76 -1.24 7.75 -3.48
CA GLU A 76 0.19 7.53 -3.28
C GLU A 76 0.60 7.93 -1.85
N GLY A 77 1.37 7.07 -1.17
CA GLY A 77 1.77 7.29 0.22
C GLY A 77 0.62 7.25 1.24
N GLY A 78 -0.60 6.88 0.83
CA GLY A 78 -1.75 6.80 1.72
C GLY A 78 -1.59 5.76 2.83
N ALA A 79 -2.22 6.03 3.97
CA ALA A 79 -2.17 5.17 5.15
C ALA A 79 -2.85 3.82 4.93
N ASP A 80 -2.32 2.80 5.59
CA ASP A 80 -3.03 1.55 5.80
C ASP A 80 -4.13 1.76 6.84
N THR A 81 -5.26 1.09 6.69
CA THR A 81 -6.39 1.17 7.63
C THR A 81 -6.77 -0.25 8.08
N THR A 82 -8.04 -0.64 8.01
CA THR A 82 -8.41 -2.06 8.16
C THR A 82 -7.73 -2.92 7.10
N GLY A 83 -7.67 -2.44 5.86
CA GLY A 83 -6.95 -3.02 4.71
C GLY A 83 -5.70 -2.20 4.35
N PRO A 84 -4.77 -2.77 3.55
CA PRO A 84 -3.61 -2.03 3.06
C PRO A 84 -4.04 -0.96 2.05
N ASN A 85 -3.28 0.12 1.92
CA ASN A 85 -3.44 1.03 0.80
C ASN A 85 -3.14 0.33 -0.54
N LEU A 86 -3.94 0.67 -1.55
CA LEU A 86 -3.98 -0.01 -2.84
C LEU A 86 -3.17 0.69 -3.92
N TYR A 87 -2.49 1.80 -3.62
CA TYR A 87 -1.60 2.43 -4.58
C TYR A 87 -0.51 1.44 -5.04
N GLY A 88 -0.26 1.37 -6.34
CA GLY A 88 0.70 0.46 -6.96
C GLY A 88 0.36 -1.03 -6.76
N VAL A 89 -0.92 -1.39 -6.62
CA VAL A 89 -1.32 -2.80 -6.42
C VAL A 89 -1.04 -3.66 -7.65
N PHE A 90 -1.28 -3.14 -8.85
CA PHE A 90 -1.02 -3.88 -10.09
C PHE A 90 0.49 -4.10 -10.28
N GLY A 91 0.89 -5.36 -10.49
CA GLY A 91 2.29 -5.76 -10.59
C GLY A 91 2.97 -6.07 -9.26
N ARG A 92 2.31 -5.86 -8.11
CA ARG A 92 2.87 -6.18 -6.79
C ARG A 92 2.56 -7.63 -6.39
N LYS A 93 3.51 -8.30 -5.74
CA LYS A 93 3.28 -9.62 -5.14
C LYS A 93 2.20 -9.55 -4.06
N ALA A 94 1.35 -10.57 -3.99
CA ALA A 94 0.33 -10.67 -2.96
C ALA A 94 0.97 -10.71 -1.55
N GLY A 95 0.38 -9.98 -0.60
CA GLY A 95 0.87 -9.96 0.77
C GLY A 95 2.19 -9.21 1.01
N ASP A 96 2.66 -8.42 0.04
CA ASP A 96 4.03 -7.88 0.04
C ASP A 96 4.13 -6.36 0.31
N ARG A 97 3.02 -5.70 0.66
CA ARG A 97 3.12 -4.28 1.07
C ARG A 97 3.88 -4.19 2.40
N PRO A 98 4.96 -3.39 2.50
CA PRO A 98 5.72 -3.27 3.72
C PRO A 98 4.87 -2.80 4.91
N ARG A 99 5.14 -3.36 6.09
CA ARG A 99 4.55 -2.97 7.39
C ARG A 99 3.04 -3.19 7.54
N TYR A 100 2.34 -3.75 6.55
CA TYR A 100 0.95 -4.19 6.72
C TYR A 100 0.88 -5.66 7.18
N SER A 101 0.04 -5.95 8.17
CA SER A 101 -0.12 -7.29 8.74
C SER A 101 -1.14 -8.13 7.96
N TYR A 102 -0.66 -8.85 6.95
CA TYR A 102 -1.48 -9.73 6.13
C TYR A 102 -1.90 -11.03 6.85
N SER A 103 -3.02 -11.61 6.42
CA SER A 103 -3.37 -13.01 6.73
C SER A 103 -2.27 -13.99 6.27
N ASN A 104 -2.14 -15.14 6.94
CA ASN A 104 -1.18 -16.19 6.52
C ASN A 104 -1.39 -16.59 5.05
N ALA A 105 -2.65 -16.69 4.60
CA ALA A 105 -3.00 -17.02 3.23
C ALA A 105 -2.41 -16.03 2.21
N LEU A 106 -2.58 -14.72 2.42
CA LEU A 106 -1.99 -13.70 1.54
C LEU A 106 -0.46 -13.64 1.61
N ARG A 107 0.16 -13.86 2.77
CA ARG A 107 1.64 -13.87 2.87
C ARG A 107 2.27 -15.04 2.11
N ASN A 108 1.57 -16.17 2.09
CA ASN A 108 2.02 -17.39 1.42
C ASN A 108 1.53 -17.50 -0.03
N ALA A 109 0.76 -16.52 -0.50
CA ALA A 109 0.27 -16.51 -1.87
C ALA A 109 1.42 -16.21 -2.83
N ASP A 110 1.64 -17.11 -3.79
CA ASP A 110 2.70 -16.96 -4.78
C ASP A 110 2.14 -16.46 -6.12
N PHE A 111 1.54 -15.28 -6.09
CA PHE A 111 1.08 -14.61 -7.31
C PHE A 111 1.29 -13.10 -7.23
N VAL A 112 1.30 -12.50 -8.41
CA VAL A 112 1.34 -11.06 -8.62
C VAL A 112 -0.06 -10.57 -8.95
N TRP A 113 -0.46 -9.43 -8.39
CA TRP A 113 -1.75 -8.83 -8.69
C TRP A 113 -1.78 -8.29 -10.12
N ASP A 114 -2.66 -8.86 -10.93
CA ASP A 114 -3.07 -8.34 -12.23
C ASP A 114 -4.59 -8.14 -12.24
N ALA A 115 -5.11 -7.72 -13.39
CA ALA A 115 -6.52 -7.39 -13.52
C ALA A 115 -7.43 -8.64 -13.46
N GLU A 116 -6.98 -9.78 -13.99
CA GLU A 116 -7.75 -11.04 -13.99
C GLU A 116 -7.83 -11.68 -12.61
N ARG A 117 -6.73 -11.68 -11.86
CA ARG A 117 -6.71 -12.14 -10.47
C ARG A 117 -7.51 -11.19 -9.59
N LEU A 118 -7.42 -9.89 -9.82
CA LEU A 118 -8.25 -8.93 -9.09
C LEU A 118 -9.74 -9.12 -9.40
N ASP A 119 -10.12 -9.44 -10.64
CA ASP A 119 -11.51 -9.76 -11.00
C ASP A 119 -12.03 -10.97 -10.20
N ARG A 120 -11.30 -12.08 -10.22
CA ARG A 120 -11.70 -13.30 -9.48
C ARG A 120 -11.70 -13.08 -7.96
N TRP A 121 -10.71 -12.35 -7.44
CA TRP A 121 -10.66 -11.95 -6.04
C TRP A 121 -11.88 -11.11 -5.65
N LEU A 122 -12.22 -10.10 -6.46
CA LEU A 122 -13.37 -9.24 -6.20
C LEU A 122 -14.69 -9.99 -6.34
N GLN A 123 -14.79 -11.02 -7.19
CA GLN A 123 -16.01 -11.82 -7.31
C GLN A 123 -16.32 -12.58 -6.02
N ASN A 124 -15.33 -13.26 -5.44
CA ASN A 124 -15.47 -14.01 -4.20
C ASN A 124 -14.10 -14.15 -3.48
N PRO A 125 -13.75 -13.22 -2.57
CA PRO A 125 -12.43 -13.23 -1.93
C PRO A 125 -12.18 -14.51 -1.13
N ARG A 126 -13.17 -14.96 -0.36
CA ARG A 126 -13.07 -16.17 0.48
C ARG A 126 -12.91 -17.43 -0.35
N GLY A 127 -13.60 -17.51 -1.49
CA GLY A 127 -13.46 -18.61 -2.44
C GLY A 127 -12.13 -18.57 -3.21
N PHE A 128 -11.69 -17.39 -3.63
CA PHE A 128 -10.45 -17.22 -4.39
C PHE A 128 -9.20 -17.56 -3.57
N LEU A 129 -9.13 -17.10 -2.32
CA LEU A 129 -8.02 -17.41 -1.43
C LEU A 129 -8.55 -17.72 -0.02
N PRO A 130 -8.86 -18.99 0.27
CA PRO A 130 -9.32 -19.41 1.58
C PRO A 130 -8.34 -19.02 2.70
N GLY A 131 -8.88 -18.59 3.85
CA GLY A 131 -8.08 -18.15 5.00
C GLY A 131 -7.58 -16.70 4.93
N ASN A 132 -7.95 -15.95 3.88
CA ASN A 132 -7.75 -14.50 3.88
C ASN A 132 -8.64 -13.82 4.94
N LYS A 133 -8.21 -12.65 5.44
CA LYS A 133 -8.90 -11.89 6.50
C LYS A 133 -9.85 -10.81 5.97
N MET A 134 -9.99 -10.66 4.65
CA MET A 134 -10.87 -9.65 4.07
C MET A 134 -12.33 -10.11 4.22
N THR A 135 -13.12 -9.38 5.00
CA THR A 135 -14.51 -9.75 5.33
C THR A 135 -15.52 -9.40 4.23
N PHE A 136 -15.04 -8.91 3.09
CA PHE A 136 -15.83 -8.53 1.94
C PHE A 136 -16.52 -9.74 1.29
N SER A 137 -17.82 -9.62 1.01
CA SER A 137 -18.62 -10.69 0.41
C SER A 137 -18.33 -10.91 -1.08
N GLY A 138 -17.83 -9.88 -1.78
CA GLY A 138 -17.60 -9.90 -3.21
C GLY A 138 -18.49 -8.93 -3.99
N LEU A 139 -18.15 -8.75 -5.27
CA LEU A 139 -18.85 -8.00 -6.31
C LEU A 139 -19.32 -9.01 -7.37
N PRO A 140 -20.55 -9.54 -7.28
CA PRO A 140 -21.02 -10.59 -8.18
C PRO A 140 -21.21 -10.09 -9.62
N ASP A 141 -21.58 -8.82 -9.78
CA ASP A 141 -21.78 -8.20 -11.09
C ASP A 141 -20.44 -7.98 -11.81
N ALA A 142 -20.31 -8.51 -13.02
CA ALA A 142 -19.08 -8.44 -13.80
C ALA A 142 -18.78 -7.03 -14.33
N LYS A 143 -19.81 -6.21 -14.58
CA LYS A 143 -19.64 -4.82 -15.01
C LYS A 143 -19.08 -3.98 -13.87
N ASP A 144 -19.60 -4.14 -12.65
CA ASP A 144 -19.06 -3.49 -11.45
C ASP A 144 -17.58 -3.84 -11.23
N ARG A 145 -17.21 -5.12 -11.41
CA ARG A 145 -15.81 -5.54 -11.28
C ARG A 145 -14.91 -4.94 -12.35
N ARG A 146 -15.31 -5.00 -13.63
CA ARG A 146 -14.56 -4.38 -14.72
C ARG A 146 -14.35 -2.88 -14.47
N ASP A 147 -15.43 -2.18 -14.10
CA ASP A 147 -15.40 -0.74 -13.91
C ASP A 147 -14.57 -0.33 -12.68
N VAL A 148 -14.65 -1.06 -11.56
CA VAL A 148 -13.81 -0.76 -10.39
C VAL A 148 -12.34 -1.08 -10.65
N ILE A 149 -12.03 -2.10 -11.45
CA ILE A 149 -10.64 -2.40 -11.84
C ILE A 149 -10.10 -1.29 -12.75
N ALA A 150 -10.88 -0.80 -13.72
CA ALA A 150 -10.51 0.35 -14.54
C ALA A 150 -10.27 1.60 -13.67
N PHE A 151 -11.19 1.89 -12.75
CA PHE A 151 -11.04 2.96 -11.76
C PHE A 151 -9.76 2.82 -10.93
N LEU A 152 -9.47 1.64 -10.39
CA LEU A 152 -8.24 1.41 -9.63
C LEU A 152 -7.00 1.59 -10.50
N LYS A 153 -6.99 1.09 -11.75
CA LYS A 153 -5.84 1.31 -12.66
C LYS A 153 -5.56 2.80 -12.82
N VAL A 154 -6.58 3.60 -13.12
CA VAL A 154 -6.44 5.06 -13.28
C VAL A 154 -5.96 5.73 -11.99
N GLU A 155 -6.51 5.38 -10.84
CA GLU A 155 -6.31 6.13 -9.58
C GLU A 155 -5.16 5.60 -8.70
N THR A 156 -4.56 4.46 -9.03
CA THR A 156 -3.52 3.80 -8.20
C THR A 156 -2.13 3.76 -8.86
N GLY A 157 -1.88 4.63 -9.83
CA GLY A 157 -0.56 4.76 -10.45
C GLY A 157 -0.19 3.58 -11.36
N TYR A 158 -1.18 2.90 -11.95
CA TYR A 158 -0.91 1.90 -12.97
C TYR A 158 -0.27 2.58 -14.19
N ALA A 159 0.91 2.11 -14.57
CA ALA A 159 1.51 2.43 -15.86
C ALA A 159 1.10 1.33 -16.86
N PRO A 160 0.33 1.67 -17.91
CA PRO A 160 0.11 0.75 -19.02
C PRO A 160 1.47 0.26 -19.52
N GLN A 161 1.68 -1.05 -19.53
CA GLN A 161 2.85 -1.58 -20.22
C GLN A 161 2.64 -1.32 -21.72
N PRO A 162 3.66 -0.83 -22.44
CA PRO A 162 3.54 -0.74 -23.89
C PRO A 162 3.17 -2.12 -24.43
N SER A 163 2.09 -2.19 -25.23
CA SER A 163 1.70 -3.46 -25.87
C SER A 163 2.92 -4.03 -26.59
N PRO A 164 3.24 -5.33 -26.44
CA PRO A 164 4.26 -5.93 -27.29
C PRO A 164 3.81 -5.72 -28.74
N ALA A 165 4.64 -5.02 -29.52
CA ALA A 165 4.42 -4.88 -30.95
C ALA A 165 4.23 -6.29 -31.51
N SER A 166 3.09 -6.49 -32.20
CA SER A 166 2.80 -7.74 -32.91
C SER A 166 3.78 -7.97 -34.06
#